data_AF-A0A1I0FDW3-F1
#
_entry.id   AF-A0A1I0FDW3-F1
#
_cell.length_a   1.000
_cell.length_b   1.000
_cell.length_c   1.000
_cell.angle_alpha   90.00
_cell.angle_beta   90.00
_cell.angle_gamma   90.00
#
_symmetry.space_group_name_H-M   'P 1'
#
loop_
_entity.id
_entity.type
_entity.pdbx_description
1 polymer ?
#
loop_
_entity_poly.entity_id
_entity_poly.type
_entity_poly.pdbx_seq_one_letter_code
_entity_poly.pdbx_strand_id
1 'polypeptide(L)' 'MKSETWERIDKLTEAQTARVEEIVVEDTRLSIEFLDTRITCERKKEITAQIEALRTERLELIGE' A
#
# COMPACT_ATOMS: atom_id res chain seq x y z
N MET A 1 -18.36 -15.76 -8.60
CA MET A 1 -17.56 -16.01 -7.39
C MET A 1 -16.73 -14.77 -7.11
N LYS A 2 -16.73 -14.26 -5.88
CA LYS A 2 -15.73 -13.25 -5.45
C LYS A 2 -14.38 -13.97 -5.31
N SER A 3 -13.25 -13.28 -5.49
CA SER A 3 -11.93 -13.87 -5.22
C SER A 3 -11.70 -13.99 -3.71
N GLU A 4 -10.84 -14.92 -3.27
CA GLU A 4 -10.51 -15.09 -1.84
C GLU A 4 -10.06 -13.77 -1.19
N THR A 5 -9.31 -12.93 -1.89
CA THR A 5 -8.90 -11.60 -1.41
C THR A 5 -10.10 -10.70 -1.14
N TRP A 6 -11.13 -10.69 -2.01
CA TRP A 6 -12.35 -9.92 -1.77
C TRP A 6 -13.14 -10.43 -0.55
N GLU A 7 -13.15 -11.74 -0.30
CA GLU A 7 -13.79 -12.31 0.90
C GLU A 7 -13.04 -11.97 2.20
N ARG A 8 -11.72 -11.76 2.14
CA ARG A 8 -10.92 -11.31 3.29
C ARG A 8 -11.10 -9.82 3.56
N ILE A 9 -11.18 -9.01 2.50
CA ILE A 9 -11.50 -7.56 2.61
C ILE A 9 -12.87 -7.35 3.24
N ASP A 10 -13.88 -8.14 2.85
CA ASP A 10 -15.24 -8.07 3.44
C ASP A 10 -15.27 -8.38 4.96
N LYS A 11 -14.22 -9.01 5.51
CA LYS A 11 -14.09 -9.37 6.94
C LYS A 11 -13.26 -8.38 7.76
N LEU A 12 -12.72 -7.34 7.13
CA LEU A 12 -11.96 -6.31 7.83
C LEU A 12 -12.88 -5.51 8.76
N THR A 13 -12.34 -5.13 9.92
CA THR A 13 -12.98 -4.11 10.75
C THR A 13 -12.95 -2.76 10.05
N GLU A 14 -13.86 -1.85 10.42
CA GLU A 14 -13.90 -0.49 9.86
C GLU A 14 -12.54 0.23 9.96
N ALA A 15 -11.83 0.04 11.08
CA ALA A 15 -10.49 0.58 11.29
C ALA A 15 -9.45 -0.01 10.33
N GLN A 16 -9.50 -1.33 10.08
CA GLN A 16 -8.59 -1.98 9.13
C GLN A 16 -8.91 -1.58 7.69
N THR A 17 -10.19 -1.46 7.33
CA THR A 17 -10.60 -0.98 6.00
C THR A 17 -10.10 0.44 5.76
N ALA A 18 -10.34 1.36 6.70
CA ALA A 18 -9.82 2.73 6.61
C ALA A 18 -8.29 2.75 6.46
N ARG A 19 -7.58 1.89 7.21
CA ARG A 19 -6.12 1.80 7.09
C ARG A 19 -5.66 1.26 5.75
N VAL A 20 -6.34 0.26 5.18
CA VAL A 20 -6.05 -0.24 3.83
C VAL A 20 -6.28 0.84 2.78
N GLU A 21 -7.34 1.64 2.91
CA GLU A 21 -7.59 2.79 2.02
C GLU A 21 -6.46 3.83 2.09
N GLU A 22 -6.02 4.18 3.29
CA GLU A 22 -4.86 5.08 3.50
C GLU A 22 -3.59 4.53 2.84
N ILE A 23 -3.30 3.24 3.03
CA ILE A 23 -2.15 2.57 2.42
C ILE A 23 -2.21 2.67 0.89
N VAL A 24 -3.37 2.41 0.28
CA VAL A 24 -3.53 2.47 -1.18
C VAL A 24 -3.31 3.90 -1.71
N VAL A 25 -3.86 4.91 -1.02
CA VAL A 25 -3.67 6.31 -1.38
C VAL A 25 -2.18 6.70 -1.31
N GLU A 26 -1.49 6.31 -0.24
CA GLU A 26 -0.09 6.66 -0.04
C GLU A 26 0.86 5.90 -0.97
N ASP A 27 0.67 4.59 -1.19
CA ASP A 27 1.42 3.79 -2.18
C ASP A 27 1.28 4.41 -3.58
N THR A 28 0.08 4.85 -3.95
CA THR A 28 -0.17 5.52 -5.23
C THR A 28 0.56 6.85 -5.32
N ARG A 29 0.49 7.68 -4.27
CA ARG A 29 1.19 8.98 -4.18
C ARG A 29 2.70 8.80 -4.34
N LEU A 30 3.27 7.85 -3.60
CA LEU A 30 4.70 7.51 -3.62
C LEU A 30 5.12 6.93 -4.98
N SER A 31 4.30 6.10 -5.59
CA SER A 31 4.57 5.54 -6.93
C SER A 31 4.62 6.63 -8.00
N ILE A 32 3.75 7.65 -7.92
CA ILE A 32 3.80 8.82 -8.79
C ILE A 32 5.09 9.62 -8.55
N GLU A 33 5.46 9.85 -7.27
CA GLU A 33 6.70 10.55 -6.90
C GLU A 33 7.94 9.81 -7.42
N PHE A 34 7.97 8.47 -7.34
CA PHE A 34 9.06 7.63 -7.83
C PHE A 34 9.36 7.81 -9.32
N LEU A 35 8.29 8.01 -10.11
CA LEU A 35 8.36 8.21 -11.55
C LEU A 35 8.80 9.64 -11.93
N ASP A 36 8.84 10.58 -10.98
CA ASP A 36 9.38 11.91 -11.22
C ASP A 36 10.86 11.80 -11.60
N THR A 37 11.25 12.46 -12.69
CA THR A 37 12.62 12.47 -13.20
C THR A 37 13.51 13.45 -12.44
N ARG A 38 12.91 14.35 -11.66
CA ARG A 38 13.60 15.40 -10.91
C ARG A 38 14.09 14.95 -9.53
N ILE A 39 13.58 13.84 -9.01
CA ILE A 39 13.98 13.33 -7.69
C ILE A 39 15.31 12.58 -7.75
N THR A 40 16.06 12.64 -6.65
CA THR A 40 17.38 12.00 -6.55
C THR A 40 17.28 10.48 -6.47
N CYS A 41 18.40 9.81 -6.75
CA CYS A 41 18.51 8.35 -6.56
C CYS A 41 18.29 7.94 -5.09
N GLU A 42 18.76 8.74 -4.13
CA GLU A 42 18.53 8.50 -2.69
C GLU A 42 17.04 8.57 -2.36
N ARG A 43 16.34 9.59 -2.87
CA ARG A 43 14.90 9.70 -2.66
C ARG A 43 14.13 8.53 -3.29
N LYS A 44 14.55 8.05 -4.46
CA LYS A 44 13.96 6.85 -5.08
C LYS A 44 14.09 5.62 -4.18
N LYS A 45 15.25 5.42 -3.53
CA LYS A 45 15.45 4.32 -2.57
C LYS A 45 14.55 4.44 -1.35
N GLU A 46 14.41 5.63 -0.79
CA GLU A 46 13.50 5.89 0.33
C GLU A 46 12.04 5.57 -0.03
N ILE A 47 11.61 6.02 -1.22
CA ILE A 47 10.26 5.76 -1.73
C ILE A 47 10.04 4.24 -1.91
N THR A 48 11.01 3.52 -2.49
CA THR A 48 10.92 2.07 -2.63
C THR A 48 10.75 1.38 -1.27
N ALA A 49 11.56 1.75 -0.28
CA ALA A 49 11.46 1.17 1.06
C ALA A 49 10.09 1.47 1.74
N GLN A 50 9.55 2.68 1.54
CA GLN A 50 8.23 3.04 2.06
C GLN A 50 7.11 2.26 1.38
N ILE A 51 7.15 2.11 0.06
CA ILE A 51 6.19 1.30 -0.71
C ILE A 51 6.23 -0.17 -0.24
N GLU A 52 7.41 -0.74 -0.03
CA GLU A 52 7.55 -2.12 0.46
C GLU A 52 6.99 -2.29 1.88
N ALA A 53 7.23 -1.33 2.77
CA ALA A 53 6.66 -1.34 4.12
C ALA A 53 5.13 -1.27 4.09
N LEU A 54 4.55 -0.35 3.29
CA LEU A 54 3.10 -0.20 3.12
C LEU A 54 2.45 -1.48 2.56
N ARG A 55 3.09 -2.13 1.59
CA ARG A 55 2.59 -3.40 1.03
C ARG A 55 2.65 -4.53 2.05
N THR A 56 3.70 -4.59 2.86
CA THR A 56 3.83 -5.57 3.94
C THR A 56 2.72 -5.37 4.98
N GLU A 57 2.50 -4.13 5.45
CA GLU A 57 1.42 -3.78 6.38
C GLU A 57 0.04 -4.18 5.80
N ARG A 58 -0.20 -3.91 4.52
CA ARG A 58 -1.46 -4.29 3.86
C ARG A 58 -1.68 -5.80 3.89
N LEU A 59 -0.65 -6.60 3.58
CA LEU A 59 -0.73 -8.07 3.59
C LEU A 59 -1.05 -8.60 4.99
N GLU A 60 -0.40 -8.05 6.02
CA GLU A 60 -0.67 -8.40 7.42
C GLU A 60 -2.12 -8.06 7.82
N LEU A 61 -2.66 -6.91 7.38
CA LEU A 61 -4.03 -6.50 7.66
C LEU A 61 -5.07 -7.43 7.00
N ILE A 62 -4.83 -7.86 5.76
CA ILE A 62 -5.75 -8.75 5.01
C ILE A 62 -5.52 -10.25 5.30
N GLY A 63 -4.46 -10.59 6.04
CA GLY A 63 -4.08 -11.96 6.37
C GLY A 63 -3.57 -12.76 5.16
N GLU A 64 -2.71 -12.16 4.35
CA GLU A 64 -2.00 -12.79 3.22
C GLU A 64 -0.52 -13.08 3.53
#